data_AF-A0A7R9WKZ8-F1
#
_entry.id   AF-A0A7R9WKZ8-F1
#
_cell.length_a   1.000
_cell.length_b   1.000
_cell.length_c   1.000
_cell.angle_alpha   90.00
_cell.angle_beta   90.00
_cell.angle_gamma   90.00
#
_symmetry.space_group_name_H-M   'P 1'
#
loop_
_entity.id
_entity.type
_entity.pdbx_description
1 polymer ?
#
loop_
_entity_poly.entity_id
_entity_poly.type
_entity_poly.pdbx_seq_one_letter_code
_entity_poly.pdbx_strand_id
1 'polypeptide(L)'
;VAATLAVLLSESNTDAEFGSIGGVFVDDGSNASIMKPCWFPSSERFSQLARQTLHESADEIAICDKSSPQYKALKWLADDDEMQVRLNDTESVVQRYSLAVFYFSTFGADMWLDRCHFLSSGHECGWNNNGAD
;
A
#
# COMPACT_ATOMS: atom_id res chain seq x y z
N VAL A 1 -14.36 -43.93 -10.35
CA VAL A 1 -13.14 -43.25 -9.83
C VAL A 1 -13.35 -41.76 -10.02
N ALA A 2 -13.51 -41.06 -8.87
CA ALA A 2 -13.41 -39.62 -8.56
C ALA A 2 -14.01 -38.56 -9.50
N ALA A 3 -14.52 -37.40 -9.04
CA ALA A 3 -15.15 -36.93 -7.81
C ALA A 3 -15.62 -35.51 -8.17
N THR A 4 -16.86 -35.20 -7.88
CA THR A 4 -17.53 -33.91 -8.10
C THR A 4 -16.88 -32.80 -7.28
N LEU A 5 -16.62 -31.62 -7.86
CA LEU A 5 -16.42 -30.39 -7.08
C LEU A 5 -17.06 -29.19 -7.80
N ALA A 6 -18.31 -28.93 -7.45
CA ALA A 6 -18.97 -27.64 -7.68
C ALA A 6 -18.87 -26.86 -6.37
N VAL A 7 -18.21 -25.70 -6.38
CA VAL A 7 -18.22 -24.77 -5.24
C VAL A 7 -19.03 -23.55 -5.65
N LEU A 8 -20.07 -23.34 -4.86
CA LEU A 8 -21.08 -22.29 -4.93
C LEU A 8 -20.44 -20.93 -4.60
N LEU A 9 -20.62 -19.92 -5.45
CA LEU A 9 -20.47 -18.52 -5.05
C LEU A 9 -21.81 -18.04 -4.51
N SER A 10 -21.90 -17.85 -3.19
CA SER A 10 -22.98 -17.10 -2.55
C SER A 10 -22.60 -15.62 -2.51
N GLU A 11 -23.48 -14.77 -3.01
CA GLU A 11 -23.44 -13.32 -2.83
C GLU A 11 -23.63 -12.96 -1.36
N SER A 12 -22.84 -12.03 -0.83
CA SER A 12 -23.30 -11.18 0.29
C SER A 12 -22.70 -9.79 0.17
N ASN A 13 -23.55 -8.88 -0.30
CA ASN A 13 -23.44 -7.44 -0.25
C ASN A 13 -23.63 -6.96 1.20
N THR A 14 -22.69 -6.17 1.74
CA THR A 14 -22.97 -5.19 2.79
C THR A 14 -21.94 -4.06 2.72
N ASP A 15 -22.42 -2.88 2.36
CA ASP A 15 -21.73 -1.59 2.47
C ASP A 15 -21.27 -1.35 3.92
N ALA A 16 -20.01 -1.00 4.12
CA ALA A 16 -19.51 -0.50 5.40
C ALA A 16 -19.17 0.99 5.27
N GLU A 17 -20.06 1.83 5.78
CA GLU A 17 -19.83 3.25 6.01
C GLU A 17 -18.56 3.47 6.85
N PHE A 18 -17.68 4.34 6.35
CA PHE A 18 -16.56 4.89 7.11
C PHE A 18 -17.09 5.92 8.11
N GLY A 19 -17.60 5.43 9.24
CA GLY A 19 -18.04 6.25 10.38
C GLY A 19 -16.87 6.60 11.29
N SER A 20 -16.56 7.89 11.39
CA SER A 20 -15.60 8.50 12.33
C SER A 20 -15.88 8.07 13.78
N ILE A 21 -15.02 7.23 14.36
CA ILE A 21 -15.16 6.79 15.76
C ILE A 21 -14.44 7.72 16.73
N GLY A 22 -15.23 8.63 17.32
CA GLY A 22 -15.07 9.00 18.72
C GLY A 22 -15.93 8.06 19.56
N GLY A 23 -15.32 7.20 20.37
CA GLY A 23 -16.08 6.24 21.19
C GLY A 23 -15.18 5.35 22.04
N VAL A 24 -15.40 5.42 23.35
CA VAL A 24 -14.69 4.79 24.47
C VAL A 24 -14.64 3.26 24.37
N PHE A 25 -13.47 2.66 24.64
CA PHE A 25 -13.28 1.20 24.70
C PHE A 25 -13.79 0.62 26.04
N VAL A 26 -14.56 -0.46 25.99
CA VAL A 26 -14.91 -1.31 27.14
C VAL A 26 -14.05 -2.56 27.10
N ASP A 27 -13.38 -2.84 28.20
CA ASP A 27 -12.49 -3.98 28.43
C ASP A 27 -13.33 -5.20 28.84
N ASP A 28 -13.31 -6.28 28.04
CA ASP A 28 -13.69 -7.62 28.49
C ASP A 28 -12.70 -8.63 27.90
N GLY A 29 -11.71 -8.96 28.71
CA GLY A 29 -10.64 -9.87 28.36
C GLY A 29 -11.16 -11.26 28.07
N SER A 30 -11.36 -11.60 26.79
CA SER A 30 -11.08 -12.93 26.19
C SER A 30 -11.59 -13.08 24.75
N ASN A 31 -11.28 -12.15 23.84
CA ASN A 31 -11.15 -12.44 22.39
C ASN A 31 -10.44 -11.30 21.64
N ALA A 32 -9.20 -10.99 22.00
CA ALA A 32 -8.40 -9.96 21.31
C ALA A 32 -7.69 -10.51 20.05
N SER A 33 -8.33 -11.41 19.31
CA SER A 33 -7.90 -11.73 17.95
C SER A 33 -8.69 -10.83 17.00
N ILE A 34 -7.99 -10.15 16.09
CA ILE A 34 -8.52 -9.27 15.04
C ILE A 34 -8.57 -7.77 15.43
N MET A 35 -7.40 -7.20 15.70
CA MET A 35 -7.04 -5.95 15.01
C MET A 35 -5.64 -6.12 14.40
N LYS A 36 -5.62 -6.51 13.12
CA LYS A 36 -4.48 -6.30 12.22
C LYS A 36 -5.06 -5.96 10.85
N PRO A 37 -5.13 -4.66 10.56
CA PRO A 37 -4.25 -4.08 9.57
C PRO A 37 -3.30 -3.10 10.26
N CYS A 38 -2.31 -2.57 9.54
CA CYS A 38 -1.45 -1.46 9.94
C CYS A 38 -2.24 -0.51 10.85
N TRP A 39 -1.86 -0.40 12.12
CA TRP A 39 -2.78 -0.01 13.22
C TRP A 39 -3.61 1.25 12.91
N PHE A 40 -3.12 2.18 12.09
CA PHE A 40 -3.99 3.10 11.36
C PHE A 40 -3.47 3.26 9.93
N PRO A 41 -4.21 2.84 8.89
CA PRO A 41 -3.87 3.21 7.52
C PRO A 41 -3.91 4.74 7.41
N SER A 42 -2.98 5.32 6.63
CA SER A 42 -2.90 6.77 6.52
C SER A 42 -4.09 7.37 5.77
N SER A 43 -4.68 6.60 4.86
CA SER A 43 -5.85 6.96 4.07
C SER A 43 -6.61 5.72 3.60
N GLU A 44 -7.83 5.89 3.08
CA GLU A 44 -8.57 4.79 2.43
C GLU A 44 -7.79 4.25 1.22
N ARG A 45 -7.15 5.15 0.47
CA ARG A 45 -6.28 4.80 -0.65
C ARG A 45 -5.10 3.94 -0.21
N PHE A 46 -4.50 4.23 0.94
CA PHE A 46 -3.46 3.40 1.54
C PHE A 46 -3.96 1.97 1.78
N SER A 47 -5.15 1.80 2.38
CA SER A 47 -5.73 0.47 2.64
C SER A 47 -5.95 -0.32 1.35
N GLN A 48 -6.42 0.35 0.30
CA GLN A 48 -6.68 -0.28 -1.00
C GLN A 48 -5.38 -0.70 -1.69
N LEU A 49 -4.38 0.20 -1.72
CA LEU A 49 -3.05 -0.11 -2.26
C LEU A 49 -2.33 -1.19 -1.44
N ALA A 50 -2.48 -1.21 -0.11
CA ALA A 50 -1.90 -2.24 0.74
C ALA A 50 -2.41 -3.62 0.34
N ARG A 51 -3.73 -3.79 0.21
CA ARG A 51 -4.32 -5.08 -0.19
C ARG A 51 -3.84 -5.53 -1.57
N GLN A 52 -3.68 -4.60 -2.50
CA GLN A 52 -3.22 -4.89 -3.85
C GLN A 52 -1.73 -5.29 -3.89
N THR A 53 -0.86 -4.54 -3.20
CA THR A 53 0.59 -4.79 -3.19
C THR A 53 1.00 -5.97 -2.30
N LEU A 54 0.23 -6.28 -1.27
CA LEU A 54 0.41 -7.47 -0.42
C LEU A 54 0.13 -8.79 -1.15
N HIS A 55 -0.69 -8.77 -2.21
CA HIS A 55 -0.96 -9.99 -2.98
C HIS A 55 0.26 -10.45 -3.80
N GLU A 56 1.23 -9.56 -4.05
CA GLU A 56 2.31 -9.83 -5.01
C GLU A 56 3.70 -10.02 -4.36
N SER A 57 4.07 -9.33 -3.29
CA SER A 57 5.45 -9.50 -2.75
C SER A 57 5.78 -8.90 -1.38
N ALA A 58 4.84 -8.27 -0.68
CA ALA A 58 5.16 -7.57 0.57
C ALA A 58 4.86 -8.43 1.80
N ASP A 59 5.85 -8.56 2.69
CA ASP A 59 5.62 -9.08 4.04
C ASP A 59 4.68 -8.12 4.78
N GLU A 60 3.56 -8.63 5.28
CA GLU A 60 2.54 -7.87 6.02
C GLU A 60 3.18 -7.06 7.17
N ILE A 61 4.24 -7.61 7.78
CA ILE A 61 5.00 -6.97 8.85
C ILE A 61 5.71 -5.72 8.34
N ALA A 62 6.32 -5.78 7.15
CA ALA A 62 7.05 -4.66 6.58
C ALA A 62 6.11 -3.49 6.27
N ILE A 63 4.91 -3.75 5.73
CA ILE A 63 3.91 -2.70 5.48
C ILE A 63 3.30 -2.14 6.78
N CYS A 64 3.47 -2.78 7.93
CA CYS A 64 3.00 -2.24 9.21
C CYS A 64 4.06 -1.43 9.97
N ASP A 65 5.34 -1.61 9.66
CA ASP A 65 6.43 -0.88 10.29
C ASP A 65 6.65 0.48 9.63
N LYS A 66 6.32 1.57 10.34
CA LYS A 66 6.46 2.95 9.84
C LYS A 66 7.88 3.33 9.44
N SER A 67 8.88 2.63 9.98
CA SER A 67 10.28 2.86 9.67
C SER A 67 10.75 2.13 8.41
N SER A 68 9.99 1.12 7.95
CA SER A 68 10.35 0.30 6.80
C SER A 68 10.28 1.07 5.49
N PRO A 69 11.11 0.71 4.49
CA PRO A 69 10.97 1.22 3.14
C PRO A 69 9.60 0.93 2.51
N GLN A 70 9.01 -0.23 2.79
CA GLN A 70 7.72 -0.66 2.26
C GLN A 70 6.58 0.24 2.73
N TYR A 71 6.52 0.53 4.04
CA TYR A 71 5.53 1.46 4.58
C TYR A 71 5.70 2.85 3.99
N LYS A 72 6.94 3.38 3.96
CA LYS A 72 7.22 4.73 3.44
C LYS A 72 6.83 4.85 1.97
N ALA A 73 7.16 3.85 1.15
CA ALA A 73 6.80 3.79 -0.26
C ALA A 73 5.28 3.75 -0.45
N LEU A 74 4.58 2.90 0.29
CA LEU A 74 3.14 2.77 0.20
C LEU A 74 2.42 4.04 0.69
N LYS A 75 2.92 4.64 1.78
CA LYS A 75 2.43 5.91 2.29
C LYS A 75 2.60 7.02 1.25
N TRP A 76 3.77 7.13 0.65
CA TRP A 76 4.02 8.11 -0.39
C TRP A 76 3.06 7.89 -1.57
N LEU A 77 2.93 6.67 -2.07
CA LEU A 77 2.05 6.35 -3.20
C LEU A 77 0.56 6.64 -2.92
N ALA A 78 0.15 6.47 -1.66
CA ALA A 78 -1.21 6.70 -1.22
C ALA A 78 -1.50 8.20 -1.03
N ASP A 79 -0.61 8.93 -0.36
CA ASP A 79 -0.94 10.25 0.18
C ASP A 79 -0.20 11.40 -0.52
N ASP A 80 0.98 11.13 -1.08
CA ASP A 80 1.94 12.16 -1.50
C ASP A 80 2.26 12.09 -3.02
N ASP A 81 1.92 10.99 -3.71
CA ASP A 81 2.15 10.81 -5.14
C ASP A 81 1.32 11.80 -5.96
N GLU A 82 1.95 12.84 -6.49
CA GLU A 82 1.29 13.88 -7.29
C GLU A 82 0.64 13.34 -8.58
N MET A 83 1.15 12.24 -9.14
CA MET A 83 0.56 11.60 -10.32
C MET A 83 -0.79 10.93 -9.98
N GLN A 84 -1.01 10.60 -8.70
CA GLN A 84 -2.21 9.93 -8.19
C GLN A 84 -2.62 8.74 -9.07
N VAL A 85 -1.68 7.83 -9.32
CA VAL A 85 -1.92 6.68 -10.23
C VAL A 85 -3.19 5.92 -9.84
N ARG A 86 -3.95 5.48 -10.83
CA ARG A 86 -5.25 4.84 -10.58
C ARG A 86 -5.02 3.46 -9.98
N LEU A 87 -5.87 3.06 -9.03
CA LEU A 87 -5.77 1.76 -8.38
C LEU A 87 -5.90 0.57 -9.35
N ASN A 88 -6.69 0.75 -10.42
CA ASN A 88 -6.86 -0.26 -11.45
C ASN A 88 -5.71 -0.31 -12.47
N ASP A 89 -4.77 0.63 -12.42
CA ASP A 89 -3.54 0.62 -13.20
C ASP A 89 -2.47 -0.14 -12.42
N THR A 90 -2.62 -1.46 -12.39
CA THR A 90 -1.79 -2.35 -11.58
C THR A 90 -0.31 -2.24 -11.94
N GLU A 91 0.00 -2.05 -13.22
CA GLU A 91 1.36 -1.89 -13.70
C GLU A 91 2.01 -0.62 -13.15
N SER A 92 1.37 0.54 -13.31
CA SER A 92 1.91 1.80 -12.78
C SER A 92 2.02 1.78 -11.26
N VAL A 93 1.05 1.18 -10.56
CA VAL A 93 1.09 1.00 -9.09
C VAL A 93 2.31 0.17 -8.68
N VAL A 94 2.53 -0.99 -9.32
CA VAL A 94 3.65 -1.88 -8.99
C VAL A 94 4.99 -1.25 -9.31
N GLN A 95 5.12 -0.59 -10.47
CA GLN A 95 6.36 0.06 -10.88
C GLN A 95 6.73 1.20 -9.92
N ARG A 96 5.81 2.13 -9.66
CA ARG A 96 6.05 3.26 -8.74
C ARG A 96 6.28 2.78 -7.31
N TYR A 97 5.52 1.79 -6.83
CA TYR A 97 5.74 1.20 -5.51
C TYR A 97 7.14 0.60 -5.41
N SER A 98 7.54 -0.25 -6.36
CA SER A 98 8.84 -0.93 -6.35
C SER A 98 10.00 0.05 -6.36
N LEU A 99 9.93 1.10 -7.19
CA LEU A 99 10.94 2.14 -7.26
C LEU A 99 10.98 3.02 -6.01
N ALA A 100 9.82 3.33 -5.41
CA ALA A 100 9.76 4.03 -4.14
C ALA A 100 10.36 3.19 -2.99
N VAL A 101 10.09 1.88 -2.94
CA VAL A 101 10.72 0.96 -1.97
C VAL A 101 12.24 0.97 -2.15
N PHE A 102 12.73 0.89 -3.39
CA PHE A 102 14.16 0.97 -3.69
C PHE A 102 14.79 2.29 -3.20
N TYR A 103 14.13 3.42 -3.49
CA TYR A 103 14.57 4.74 -3.05
C TYR A 103 14.68 4.84 -1.53
N PHE A 104 13.63 4.44 -0.79
CA PHE A 104 13.66 4.48 0.68
C PHE A 104 14.61 3.44 1.30
N SER A 105 14.85 2.31 0.63
CA SER A 105 15.81 1.28 1.08
C SER A 105 17.27 1.72 0.93
N THR A 106 17.54 2.65 0.03
CA THR A 106 18.88 3.20 -0.23
C THR A 106 19.06 4.59 0.38
N PHE A 107 18.27 4.90 1.41
CA PHE A 107 18.26 6.16 2.16
C PHE A 107 17.87 7.40 1.35
N GLY A 108 17.50 7.25 0.08
CA GLY A 108 16.95 8.30 -0.77
C GLY A 108 17.65 9.66 -0.61
N ALA A 109 16.87 10.69 -0.24
CA ALA A 109 17.34 12.06 -0.10
C ALA A 109 18.50 12.25 0.91
N ASP A 110 18.65 11.34 1.88
CA ASP A 110 19.71 11.46 2.90
C ASP A 110 21.08 11.05 2.35
N MET A 111 21.14 10.23 1.28
CA MET A 111 22.39 9.68 0.74
C MET A 111 22.59 9.92 -0.76
N TRP A 112 21.53 10.18 -1.52
CA TRP A 112 21.62 10.41 -2.96
C TRP A 112 21.98 11.86 -3.24
N LEU A 113 23.09 12.08 -3.96
CA LEU A 113 23.52 13.42 -4.39
C LEU A 113 22.56 14.06 -5.40
N ASP A 114 21.95 13.23 -6.24
CA ASP A 114 20.89 13.59 -7.17
C ASP A 114 19.76 12.57 -7.02
N ARG A 115 18.52 13.06 -6.93
CA ARG A 115 17.33 12.21 -6.77
C ARG A 115 16.83 11.64 -8.10
N CYS A 116 17.39 12.04 -9.25
CA CYS A 116 17.02 11.50 -10.57
C CYS A 116 15.49 11.49 -10.80
N HIS A 117 14.80 12.53 -10.34
CA HIS A 117 13.33 12.65 -10.38
C HIS A 117 12.52 11.55 -9.67
N PHE A 118 13.13 10.72 -8.82
CA PHE A 118 12.40 9.77 -7.99
C PHE A 118 11.35 10.50 -7.13
N LEU A 119 10.20 9.84 -6.99
CA LEU A 119 9.04 10.34 -6.25
C LEU A 119 8.43 11.65 -6.80
N SER A 120 8.71 11.98 -8.06
CA SER A 120 8.09 13.11 -8.76
C SER A 120 6.77 12.74 -9.47
N SER A 121 6.04 13.75 -9.94
CA SER A 121 4.83 13.58 -10.75
C SER A 121 5.07 12.98 -12.14
N GLY A 122 6.32 12.91 -12.61
CA GLY A 122 6.66 12.33 -13.91
C GLY A 122 6.45 10.82 -13.97
N HIS A 123 6.30 10.29 -15.19
CA HIS A 123 6.28 8.86 -15.44
C HIS A 123 7.59 8.22 -14.96
N GLU A 124 7.50 7.10 -14.27
CA GLU A 124 8.63 6.44 -13.60
C GLU A 124 9.75 6.00 -14.56
N CYS A 125 9.44 5.76 -15.84
CA CYS A 125 10.45 5.53 -16.88
C CYS A 125 11.44 6.71 -17.04
N GLY A 126 11.01 7.93 -16.70
CA GLY A 126 11.84 9.13 -16.72
C GLY A 126 12.55 9.43 -15.40
N TRP A 127 12.45 8.55 -14.40
CA TRP A 127 13.18 8.68 -13.13
C TRP A 127 14.64 8.27 -13.31
N ASN A 128 15.37 9.09 -14.04
CA ASN A 128 16.78 8.93 -14.36
C ASN A 128 17.44 10.32 -14.55
N ASN A 129 18.75 10.34 -14.80
CA ASN A 129 19.53 11.55 -14.97
C ASN A 129 19.27 12.32 -16.29
N ASN A 130 18.51 11.73 -17.22
CA ASN A 130 18.16 12.32 -18.50
C ASN A 130 16.70 12.84 -18.54
N GLY A 131 15.93 12.67 -17.46
CA GLY A 131 14.55 13.17 -17.34
C GLY A 131 13.54 12.42 -18.22
N ALA A 132 12.26 12.77 -18.03
CA ALA A 132 11.18 12.41 -18.95
C ALA A 132 11.12 13.47 -20.06
N ASP A 133 11.53 13.10 -21.27
CA ASP A 133 11.28 13.88 -22.49
C ASP A 133 9.78 13.98 -22.80
#